data_AF-A0A1Q9V2A3-F1
#
_entry.id   AF-A0A1Q9V2A3-F1
#
_cell.length_a   1.000
_cell.length_b   1.000
_cell.length_c   1.000
_cell.angle_alpha   90.00
_cell.angle_beta   90.00
_cell.angle_gamma   90.00
#
_symmetry.space_group_name_H-M   'P 1'
#
loop_
_entity.id
_entity.type
_entity.pdbx_description
1 polymer ?
#
loop_
_entity_poly.entity_id
_entity_poly.type
_entity_poly.pdbx_seq_one_letter_code
_entity_poly.pdbx_strand_id
1 'polypeptide(L)'
;MWSISTRPLRQAHCAPFPIDLPLRCIAAGSPDGGRVLDPFSGAGTTGLAARHLGRFYQGIDLRPDYHDIALRRFNNQQPDELNEPGTAA
;
A
#
# COMPACT_ATOMS: atom_id res chain seq x y z
N MET A 1 9.84 -14.77 12.08
CA MET A 1 9.86 -13.29 12.23
C MET A 1 10.21 -12.68 10.88
N TRP A 2 9.46 -11.69 10.39
CA TRP A 2 9.76 -11.01 9.12
C TRP A 2 10.67 -9.81 9.36
N SER A 3 11.68 -9.63 8.50
CA SER A 3 12.43 -8.37 8.40
C SER A 3 11.81 -7.51 7.31
N ILE A 4 11.37 -6.29 7.65
CA ILE A 4 10.81 -5.31 6.73
C ILE A 4 11.34 -3.93 7.13
N SER A 5 12.07 -3.27 6.23
CA SER A 5 12.62 -1.93 6.48
C SER A 5 11.54 -0.86 6.36
N THR A 6 11.58 0.13 7.25
CA THR A 6 10.67 1.28 7.19
C THR A 6 11.04 2.19 6.02
N ARG A 7 10.03 2.72 5.33
CA ARG A 7 10.21 3.71 4.24
C ARG A 7 9.29 4.91 4.51
N PRO A 8 9.83 6.11 4.75
CA PRO A 8 9.01 7.27 5.04
C PRO A 8 8.37 7.82 3.76
N LEU A 9 7.07 8.04 3.79
CA LEU A 9 6.34 8.74 2.74
C LEU A 9 6.33 10.24 3.06
N ARG A 10 7.24 11.01 2.44
CA ARG A 10 7.40 12.45 2.72
C ARG A 10 6.16 13.30 2.39
N GLN A 11 5.28 12.81 1.51
CA GLN A 11 4.12 13.53 1.02
C GLN A 11 2.90 13.48 1.95
N ALA A 12 2.93 12.66 3.00
CA ALA A 12 1.85 12.53 3.96
C ALA A 12 2.36 12.76 5.38
N HIS A 13 1.72 13.64 6.14
CA HIS A 13 1.91 13.75 7.59
C HIS A 13 1.17 12.60 8.32
N CYS A 14 1.36 11.37 7.85
CA CYS A 14 0.81 10.15 8.42
C CYS A 14 1.92 9.24 8.95
N ALA A 15 1.55 8.08 9.50
CA ALA A 15 2.47 6.99 9.84
C ALA A 15 2.42 5.92 8.74
N PRO A 16 3.14 6.10 7.61
CA PRO A 16 3.11 5.14 6.52
C PRO A 16 3.83 3.84 6.91
N PHE A 17 3.32 2.72 6.42
CA PHE A 17 4.02 1.43 6.46
C PHE A 17 4.57 1.07 5.07
N PRO A 18 5.66 0.28 5.01
CA PRO A 18 6.23 -0.19 3.75
C PRO A 18 5.25 -1.11 3.01
N ILE A 19 5.23 -1.01 1.68
CA ILE A 19 4.30 -1.77 0.82
C ILE A 19 4.49 -3.30 0.88
N ASP A 20 5.66 -3.76 1.28
CA ASP A 20 5.95 -5.19 1.48
C ASP A 20 5.03 -5.82 2.55
N LEU A 21 4.62 -5.04 3.54
CA LEU A 21 3.73 -5.51 4.60
C LEU A 21 2.34 -5.90 4.06
N PRO A 22 1.56 -5.01 3.43
CA PRO A 22 0.26 -5.39 2.88
C PRO A 22 0.38 -6.40 1.72
N LEU A 23 1.45 -6.39 0.92
CA LEU A 23 1.66 -7.40 -0.12
C LEU A 23 1.67 -8.81 0.47
N ARG A 24 2.45 -9.03 1.54
CA ARG A 24 2.51 -10.34 2.22
C ARG A 24 1.18 -10.70 2.88
N CYS A 25 0.55 -9.76 3.58
CA CYS A 25 -0.72 -10.00 4.26
C CYS A 25 -1.85 -10.34 3.27
N ILE A 26 -1.97 -9.60 2.18
CA ILE A 26 -3.02 -9.81 1.17
C ILE A 26 -2.80 -11.12 0.41
N ALA A 27 -1.57 -11.43 0.01
CA ALA A 27 -1.25 -12.69 -0.67
C ALA A 27 -1.56 -13.92 0.20
N ALA A 28 -1.34 -13.82 1.52
CA ALA A 28 -1.64 -14.90 2.46
C ALA A 28 -3.13 -15.00 2.83
N GLY A 29 -3.85 -13.87 2.88
CA GLY A 29 -5.19 -13.80 3.47
C GLY A 29 -6.34 -13.54 2.50
N SER A 30 -6.07 -13.23 1.23
CA SER A 30 -7.10 -12.88 0.24
C SER A 30 -6.94 -13.70 -1.05
N PRO A 31 -7.99 -14.41 -1.50
CA PRO A 31 -7.95 -15.15 -2.75
C PRO A 31 -7.79 -14.20 -3.95
N ASP A 32 -7.40 -14.75 -5.09
CA ASP A 32 -7.35 -14.01 -6.35
C ASP A 32 -8.74 -13.45 -6.69
N GLY A 33 -8.79 -12.19 -7.12
CA GLY A 33 -10.06 -11.48 -7.33
C GLY A 33 -10.86 -11.20 -6.04
N GLY A 34 -10.29 -11.49 -4.86
CA GLY A 34 -10.88 -11.18 -3.56
C GLY A 34 -10.97 -9.68 -3.27
N ARG A 35 -11.59 -9.32 -2.14
CA ARG A 35 -11.77 -7.93 -1.72
C ARG A 35 -10.99 -7.63 -0.44
N VAL A 36 -10.28 -6.51 -0.43
CA VAL A 36 -9.51 -5.98 0.71
C VAL A 36 -10.18 -4.70 1.20
N LEU A 37 -10.47 -4.63 2.49
CA LEU A 37 -10.98 -3.44 3.17
C LEU A 37 -9.88 -2.87 4.07
N ASP A 38 -9.67 -1.57 3.99
CA ASP A 38 -8.78 -0.83 4.90
C ASP A 38 -9.55 0.35 5.52
N PRO A 39 -9.99 0.26 6.79
CA PRO A 39 -10.79 1.31 7.43
C PRO A 39 -9.97 2.53 7.88
N PHE A 40 -8.63 2.49 7.72
CA PHE A 40 -7.71 3.57 8.07
C PHE A 40 -6.71 3.79 6.93
N SER A 41 -7.24 3.97 5.72
CA SER A 41 -6.47 3.82 4.48
C SER A 41 -5.33 4.80 4.32
N GLY A 42 -5.39 5.97 4.98
CA GLY A 42 -4.38 7.02 4.85
C GLY A 42 -4.03 7.29 3.39
N ALA A 43 -2.74 7.29 3.08
CA ALA A 43 -2.24 7.50 1.72
C ALA A 43 -2.47 6.32 0.74
N GLY A 44 -3.24 5.29 1.11
CA GLY A 44 -3.70 4.24 0.21
C GLY A 44 -2.71 3.10 -0.06
N THR A 45 -1.68 2.90 0.79
CA THR A 45 -0.65 1.86 0.56
C THR A 45 -1.24 0.45 0.48
N THR A 46 -2.23 0.10 1.31
CA THR A 46 -2.95 -1.18 1.21
C THR A 46 -3.65 -1.34 -0.14
N GLY A 47 -4.24 -0.26 -0.66
CA GLY A 47 -4.93 -0.28 -1.96
C GLY A 47 -3.99 -0.48 -3.13
N LEU A 48 -2.78 0.10 -3.08
CA LEU A 48 -1.74 -0.15 -4.09
C LEU A 48 -1.34 -1.63 -4.10
N ALA A 49 -1.10 -2.22 -2.92
CA ALA A 49 -0.76 -3.64 -2.81
C ALA A 49 -1.90 -4.54 -3.29
N ALA A 50 -3.15 -4.25 -2.92
CA ALA A 50 -4.33 -4.98 -3.37
C ALA A 50 -4.46 -4.96 -4.89
N ARG A 51 -4.34 -3.79 -5.52
CA ARG A 51 -4.40 -3.64 -6.98
C ARG A 51 -3.24 -4.36 -7.68
N HIS A 52 -2.03 -4.28 -7.13
CA HIS A 52 -0.86 -4.97 -7.67
C HIS A 52 -1.07 -6.50 -7.70
N LEU A 53 -1.71 -7.04 -6.66
CA LEU A 53 -2.08 -8.44 -6.59
C LEU A 53 -3.39 -8.76 -7.34
N GLY A 54 -4.06 -7.81 -8.01
CA GLY A 54 -5.32 -8.09 -8.71
C GLY A 54 -6.51 -8.37 -7.78
N ARG A 55 -6.53 -7.75 -6.59
CA ARG A 55 -7.66 -7.76 -5.65
C ARG A 55 -8.47 -6.47 -5.78
N PHE A 56 -9.76 -6.55 -5.50
CA PHE A 56 -10.59 -5.37 -5.29
C PHE A 56 -10.22 -4.70 -3.96
N TYR A 57 -10.31 -3.38 -3.91
CA TYR A 57 -9.96 -2.59 -2.73
C TYR A 57 -11.05 -1.60 -2.37
N GLN A 58 -11.32 -1.47 -1.07
CA GLN A 58 -12.10 -0.38 -0.50
C GLN A 58 -11.31 0.23 0.66
N GLY A 59 -10.98 1.51 0.54
CA GLY A 59 -10.37 2.31 1.61
C GLY A 59 -11.39 3.22 2.27
N ILE A 60 -11.22 3.47 3.57
CA ILE A 60 -11.94 4.49 4.34
C ILE A 60 -10.91 5.29 5.12
N ASP A 61 -11.03 6.61 5.08
CA ASP A 61 -10.29 7.52 5.94
C ASP A 61 -11.15 8.77 6.19
N LEU A 62 -10.97 9.42 7.34
CA LEU A 62 -11.70 10.63 7.70
C LEU A 62 -11.11 11.87 7.03
N ARG A 63 -9.85 11.81 6.61
CA ARG A 63 -9.09 12.95 6.11
C ARG A 63 -9.18 13.06 4.59
N PRO A 64 -9.85 14.11 4.04
CA PRO A 64 -10.01 14.27 2.59
C PRO A 64 -8.67 14.43 1.86
N ASP A 65 -7.69 15.06 2.49
CA ASP A 65 -6.33 15.22 1.95
C ASP A 65 -5.61 13.88 1.75
N TYR A 66 -5.92 12.86 2.54
CA TYR A 66 -5.40 11.51 2.33
C TYR A 66 -6.04 10.82 1.14
N HIS A 67 -7.33 11.04 0.90
CA HIS A 67 -8.01 10.56 -0.32
C HIS A 67 -7.37 11.17 -1.58
N ASP A 68 -7.05 12.46 -1.57
CA ASP A 68 -6.38 13.12 -2.70
C ASP A 68 -4.97 12.54 -2.97
N ILE A 69 -4.23 12.18 -1.93
CA ILE A 69 -2.92 11.51 -2.05
C ILE A 69 -3.11 10.10 -2.61
N ALA A 70 -4.03 9.32 -2.04
CA ALA A 70 -4.31 7.96 -2.48
C ALA A 70 -4.74 7.91 -3.96
N LEU A 71 -5.65 8.80 -4.38
CA LEU A 71 -6.10 8.92 -5.76
C LEU A 71 -4.96 9.27 -6.72
N ARG A 72 -4.09 10.21 -6.34
CA ARG A 72 -2.90 10.55 -7.14
C ARG A 72 -1.97 9.34 -7.31
N ARG A 73 -1.74 8.58 -6.23
CA ARG A 73 -0.93 7.35 -6.29
C ARG A 73 -1.58 6.26 -7.14
N PHE A 74 -2.90 6.12 -7.06
CA PHE A 74 -3.68 5.17 -7.85
C PHE A 74 -3.70 5.48 -9.35
N ASN A 75 -3.60 6.76 -9.72
CA ASN A 75 -3.62 7.21 -11.11
C ASN A 75 -2.23 7.24 -11.75
N ASN A 76 -1.18 7.56 -10.97
CA ASN A 76 0.13 7.77 -11.54
C ASN A 76 0.91 6.48 -11.85
N GLN A 77 0.42 5.29 -11.47
CA GLN A 77 1.14 4.01 -11.56
C GLN A 77 2.62 4.06 -11.14
N GLN A 78 3.03 5.11 -10.41
CA GLN A 78 4.38 5.22 -9.89
C GLN A 78 4.44 4.14 -8.84
N PRO A 79 5.25 3.09 -9.05
CA PRO A 79 5.55 2.23 -7.94
C PRO A 79 6.19 3.13 -6.87
N ASP A 80 5.75 3.02 -5.62
CA ASP A 80 6.60 3.43 -4.50
C ASP A 80 7.88 2.57 -4.64
N GLU A 81 8.86 3.05 -5.40
CA GLU A 81 10.16 2.41 -5.66
C GLU A 81 10.09 0.87 -5.74
N LEU A 82 9.55 0.32 -6.85
CA LEU A 82 9.58 -1.12 -7.13
C LEU A 82 10.88 -1.59 -7.82
N ASN A 83 11.98 -0.84 -7.74
CA ASN A 83 13.29 -1.30 -8.19
C ASN A 83 14.29 -1.21 -7.04
N GLU A 84 14.42 -2.31 -6.30
CA GLU A 84 15.63 -3.12 -6.13
C GLU A 84 15.43 -4.02 -4.89
N PRO A 85 15.36 -5.35 -5.03
CA PRO A 85 15.64 -6.22 -3.89
C PRO A 85 17.08 -5.91 -3.47
N GLY A 86 17.28 -5.60 -2.19
CA GLY A 86 18.61 -5.34 -1.65
C GLY A 86 19.60 -6.41 -2.12
N THR A 87 20.55 -5.99 -2.95
CA THR A 87 21.82 -6.69 -3.13
C THR A 87 22.54 -6.58 -1.79
N ALA A 88 22.22 -7.49 -0.88
CA ALA A 88 23.06 -7.81 0.25
C ALA A 88 23.84 -9.06 -0.16
N ALA A 89 25.07 -8.81 -0.61
CA ALA A 89 26.17 -9.75 -0.41
C ALA A 89 26.43 -9.94 1.08
#